data_AF-A0A3S0CUY9-F1
#
_entry.id   AF-A0A3S0CUY9-F1
#
_cell.length_a   1.000
_cell.length_b   1.000
_cell.length_c   1.000
_cell.angle_alpha   90.00
_cell.angle_beta   90.00
_cell.angle_gamma   90.00
#
_symmetry.space_group_name_H-M   'P 1'
#
loop_
_entity.id
_entity.type
_entity.pdbx_description
1 polymer ?
#
loop_
_entity_poly.entity_id
_entity_poly.type
_entity_poly.pdbx_seq_one_letter_code
_entity_poly.pdbx_strand_id
1 'polypeptide(L)'
;MSTNSYWYLGLSFICIVLLVIVFYKKRSVHTYMQFFIGVEILYLIEAVIYIFNGSYEYRPNMLCNRYYDSHLGAITSNLISVPTLALILSVFQLSWFWIVVFIALLAGIEWLFVELHIYIQYWWRTAYTSLGLLVYFPLIKKIYPWMSKDRKGVSRAFLLFLGLGPFSGTAQFLPFMLFYSRVYRPGWFSDPAYDTSAFGIVYYLFVVFITTLLLVACWKYRWIKYVCLETILIILTVLLKRSGILISQLWWDVYLYLLYPLVILYIGEFFYKHLSRGEPTDVTRLSEY
;
A
#
# COMPACT_ATOMS: atom_id res chain seq x y z
N MET A 1 3.39 -26.99 4.41
CA MET A 1 3.11 -25.89 3.48
C MET A 1 2.78 -26.47 2.12
N SER A 2 1.80 -25.92 1.41
CA SER A 2 1.41 -26.43 0.10
C SER A 2 2.44 -26.07 -0.97
N THR A 3 2.45 -26.80 -2.09
CA THR A 3 3.29 -26.48 -3.26
C THR A 3 3.03 -25.06 -3.77
N ASN A 4 1.78 -24.59 -3.70
CA ASN A 4 1.38 -23.24 -4.11
C ASN A 4 2.12 -22.18 -3.30
N SER A 5 2.21 -22.37 -1.98
CA SER A 5 2.83 -21.42 -1.07
C SER A 5 4.29 -21.11 -1.45
N TYR A 6 5.03 -22.10 -1.96
CA TYR A 6 6.43 -21.91 -2.35
C TYR A 6 6.59 -20.94 -3.53
N TRP A 7 5.66 -20.94 -4.49
CA TRP A 7 5.70 -20.01 -5.63
C TRP A 7 5.54 -18.55 -5.17
N TYR A 8 4.55 -18.30 -4.31
CA TYR A 8 4.32 -16.96 -3.75
C TYR A 8 5.46 -16.49 -2.85
N LEU A 9 5.97 -17.36 -1.97
CA LEU A 9 7.08 -17.03 -1.08
C LEU A 9 8.40 -16.84 -1.83
N GLY A 10 8.67 -17.68 -2.84
CA GLY A 10 9.85 -17.56 -3.67
C GLY A 10 9.88 -16.24 -4.45
N LEU A 11 8.76 -15.89 -5.08
CA LEU A 11 8.61 -14.59 -5.75
C LEU A 11 8.78 -13.43 -4.77
N SER A 12 8.09 -13.47 -3.63
CA SER A 12 8.20 -12.47 -2.57
C SER A 12 9.65 -12.32 -2.10
N PHE A 13 10.35 -13.42 -1.86
CA PHE A 13 11.73 -13.44 -1.39
C PHE A 13 12.68 -12.77 -2.41
N ILE A 14 12.60 -13.14 -3.68
CA ILE A 14 13.43 -12.53 -4.74
C ILE A 14 13.19 -11.01 -4.79
N CYS A 15 11.92 -10.59 -4.79
CA CYS A 15 11.58 -9.16 -4.84
C CYS A 15 12.00 -8.42 -3.57
N ILE A 16 11.88 -9.01 -2.38
CA ILE A 16 12.39 -8.41 -1.13
C ILE A 16 13.91 -8.23 -1.20
N VAL A 17 14.66 -9.23 -1.68
CA VAL A 17 16.12 -9.11 -1.86
C VAL A 17 16.46 -7.95 -2.80
N LEU A 18 15.78 -7.87 -3.95
CA LEU A 18 15.95 -6.76 -4.90
C LEU A 18 15.62 -5.40 -4.25
N LEU A 19 14.52 -5.32 -3.49
CA LEU A 19 14.10 -4.11 -2.79
C LEU A 19 15.16 -3.65 -1.78
N VAL A 20 15.70 -4.58 -0.99
CA VAL A 20 16.79 -4.30 -0.03
C VAL A 20 18.03 -3.79 -0.75
N ILE A 21 18.40 -4.37 -1.91
CA ILE A 21 19.54 -3.90 -2.72
C ILE A 21 19.31 -2.45 -3.18
N VAL A 22 18.12 -2.11 -3.68
CA VAL A 22 17.79 -0.74 -4.12
C VAL A 22 17.90 0.25 -2.96
N PHE A 23 17.29 -0.08 -1.83
CA PHE A 23 17.32 0.76 -0.63
C PHE A 23 18.74 0.95 -0.09
N TYR A 24 19.54 -0.13 -0.07
CA TYR A 24 20.93 -0.09 0.36
C TYR A 24 21.79 0.77 -0.57
N LYS A 25 21.56 0.73 -1.89
CA LYS A 25 22.33 1.48 -2.88
C LYS A 25 22.00 2.96 -2.91
N LYS A 26 20.73 3.34 -2.70
CA LYS A 26 20.27 4.73 -2.86
C LYS A 26 20.18 5.52 -1.57
N ARG A 27 19.84 4.86 -0.45
CA ARG A 27 19.80 5.43 0.91
C ARG A 27 19.17 6.83 0.98
N SER A 28 18.05 7.02 0.29
CA SER A 28 17.30 8.28 0.26
C SER A 28 15.89 8.08 0.77
N VAL A 29 15.41 9.04 1.56
CA VAL A 29 14.01 9.08 2.00
C VAL A 29 13.05 9.08 0.83
N HIS A 30 13.39 9.79 -0.26
CA HIS A 30 12.56 9.83 -1.46
C HIS A 30 12.50 8.46 -2.15
N THR A 31 13.55 7.63 -2.06
CA THR A 31 13.49 6.24 -2.54
C THR A 31 12.48 5.41 -1.73
N TYR A 32 12.47 5.53 -0.40
CA TYR A 32 11.48 4.83 0.43
C TYR A 32 10.05 5.33 0.14
N MET A 33 9.87 6.65 0.08
CA MET A 33 8.57 7.26 -0.25
C MET A 33 8.06 6.83 -1.62
N GLN A 34 8.94 6.72 -2.61
CA GLN A 34 8.59 6.31 -3.97
C GLN A 34 8.04 4.88 -3.99
N PHE A 35 8.62 4.00 -3.20
CA PHE A 35 8.13 2.63 -3.06
C PHE A 35 6.70 2.62 -2.52
N PHE A 36 6.45 3.32 -1.41
CA PHE A 36 5.11 3.39 -0.80
C PHE A 36 4.08 4.06 -1.72
N ILE A 37 4.45 5.14 -2.42
CA ILE A 37 3.55 5.74 -3.42
C ILE A 37 3.18 4.74 -4.53
N GLY A 38 4.13 3.91 -4.97
CA GLY A 38 3.86 2.84 -5.93
C GLY A 38 2.86 1.82 -5.39
N VAL A 39 3.07 1.36 -4.15
CA VAL A 39 2.15 0.44 -3.46
C VAL A 39 0.75 1.03 -3.37
N GLU A 40 0.59 2.28 -2.95
CA GLU A 40 -0.72 2.88 -2.76
C GLU A 40 -1.52 3.01 -4.06
N ILE A 41 -0.85 3.40 -5.15
CA ILE A 41 -1.51 3.47 -6.45
C ILE A 41 -2.05 2.09 -6.85
N LEU A 42 -1.31 1.01 -6.59
CA LEU A 42 -1.81 -0.34 -6.81
C LEU A 42 -2.93 -0.71 -5.84
N TYR A 43 -2.85 -0.34 -4.56
CA TYR A 43 -3.92 -0.59 -3.59
C TYR A 43 -5.24 0.09 -3.98
N LEU A 44 -5.19 1.29 -4.54
CA LEU A 44 -6.36 1.99 -5.05
C LEU A 44 -6.97 1.29 -6.27
N ILE A 45 -6.14 0.76 -7.17
CA ILE A 45 -6.61 -0.06 -8.30
C ILE A 45 -7.21 -1.37 -7.79
N GLU A 46 -6.51 -2.05 -6.88
CA GLU A 46 -6.92 -3.31 -6.25
C GLU A 46 -8.25 -3.17 -5.52
N ALA A 47 -8.45 -2.05 -4.84
CA ALA A 47 -9.70 -1.73 -4.19
C ALA A 47 -10.85 -1.86 -5.19
N VAL A 48 -10.73 -1.21 -6.34
CA VAL A 48 -11.77 -1.21 -7.37
C VAL A 48 -11.92 -2.60 -8.00
N ILE A 49 -10.84 -3.18 -8.52
CA ILE A 49 -10.95 -4.37 -9.38
C ILE A 49 -11.17 -5.64 -8.56
N TYR A 50 -10.43 -5.82 -7.47
CA TYR A 50 -10.42 -7.06 -6.70
C TYR A 50 -11.37 -6.99 -5.51
N ILE A 51 -11.31 -5.93 -4.70
CA ILE A 51 -12.07 -5.87 -3.45
C ILE A 51 -13.53 -5.51 -3.69
N PHE A 52 -13.85 -4.60 -4.61
CA PHE A 52 -15.24 -4.27 -4.91
C PHE A 52 -15.83 -5.15 -6.02
N ASN A 53 -15.03 -5.57 -7.01
CA ASN A 53 -15.53 -6.26 -8.21
C ASN A 53 -15.09 -7.73 -8.36
N GLY A 54 -14.35 -8.31 -7.40
CA GLY A 54 -14.01 -9.74 -7.40
C GLY A 54 -13.34 -10.20 -8.69
N SER A 55 -12.31 -9.48 -9.16
CA SER A 55 -11.69 -9.68 -10.48
C SER A 55 -10.99 -11.00 -10.71
N TYR A 56 -10.39 -11.56 -9.65
CA TYR A 56 -9.60 -12.78 -9.65
C TYR A 56 -9.47 -13.33 -8.24
N GLU A 57 -8.86 -14.50 -8.10
CA GLU A 57 -8.57 -15.15 -6.83
C GLU A 57 -7.16 -15.75 -6.83
N TYR A 58 -6.37 -15.42 -5.83
CA TYR A 58 -5.09 -16.09 -5.55
C TYR A 58 -5.31 -17.28 -4.62
N ARG A 59 -4.53 -18.36 -4.82
CA ARG A 59 -4.60 -19.59 -4.01
C ARG A 59 -3.24 -19.98 -3.43
N PRO A 60 -2.62 -19.14 -2.57
CA PRO A 60 -1.37 -19.47 -1.92
C PRO A 60 -1.49 -20.63 -0.91
N ASN A 61 -2.70 -20.94 -0.41
CA ASN A 61 -3.00 -22.00 0.55
C ASN A 61 -2.13 -21.88 1.83
N MET A 62 -2.04 -20.68 2.38
CA MET A 62 -1.36 -20.33 3.63
C MET A 62 -2.33 -20.10 4.79
N LEU A 63 -3.55 -19.64 4.52
CA LEU A 63 -4.62 -19.42 5.50
C LEU A 63 -5.82 -20.34 5.26
N CYS A 64 -6.57 -20.62 6.31
CA CYS A 64 -7.76 -21.48 6.23
C CYS A 64 -8.94 -20.80 5.53
N ASN A 65 -9.10 -19.48 5.68
CA ASN A 65 -10.16 -18.74 4.99
C ASN A 65 -9.71 -18.37 3.59
N ARG A 66 -10.41 -18.89 2.60
CA ARG A 66 -10.11 -18.71 1.17
C ARG A 66 -10.03 -17.26 0.73
N TYR A 67 -10.91 -16.39 1.24
CA TYR A 67 -10.93 -14.97 0.88
C TYR A 67 -9.68 -14.25 1.42
N TYR A 68 -9.35 -14.46 2.69
CA TYR A 68 -8.13 -13.90 3.29
C TYR A 68 -6.84 -14.55 2.79
N ASP A 69 -6.88 -15.82 2.42
CA ASP A 69 -5.78 -16.49 1.73
C ASP A 69 -5.48 -15.82 0.38
N SER A 70 -6.53 -15.51 -0.39
CA SER A 70 -6.38 -14.76 -1.64
C SER A 70 -5.81 -13.35 -1.41
N HIS A 71 -6.13 -12.69 -0.29
CA HIS A 71 -5.52 -11.40 0.06
C HIS A 71 -4.01 -11.50 0.30
N LEU A 72 -3.52 -12.57 0.94
CA LEU A 72 -2.08 -12.81 1.08
C LEU A 72 -1.41 -12.97 -0.29
N GLY A 73 -2.07 -13.64 -1.24
CA GLY A 73 -1.60 -13.73 -2.61
C GLY A 73 -1.53 -12.34 -3.26
N ALA A 74 -2.55 -11.51 -3.08
CA ALA A 74 -2.57 -10.14 -3.59
C ALA A 74 -1.44 -9.28 -2.99
N ILE A 75 -1.09 -9.46 -1.71
CA ILE A 75 0.05 -8.78 -1.07
C ILE A 75 1.36 -9.11 -1.79
N THR A 76 1.58 -10.37 -2.21
CA THR A 76 2.77 -10.78 -2.97
C THR A 76 2.94 -9.95 -4.24
N SER A 77 1.84 -9.66 -4.94
CA SER A 77 1.87 -8.83 -6.15
C SER A 77 1.97 -7.34 -5.82
N ASN A 78 1.02 -6.83 -5.04
CA ASN A 78 0.71 -5.41 -4.95
C ASN A 78 1.49 -4.66 -3.87
N LEU A 79 2.02 -5.36 -2.86
CA LEU A 79 2.93 -4.77 -1.88
C LEU A 79 4.40 -5.01 -2.26
N ILE A 80 4.70 -6.15 -2.88
CA ILE A 80 6.08 -6.61 -3.04
C ILE A 80 6.51 -6.56 -4.51
N SER A 81 5.96 -7.42 -5.36
CA SER A 81 6.56 -7.72 -6.67
C SER A 81 6.49 -6.54 -7.64
N VAL A 82 5.28 -6.04 -7.90
CA VAL A 82 5.05 -4.95 -8.86
C VAL A 82 5.67 -3.63 -8.38
N PRO A 83 5.50 -3.20 -7.12
CA PRO A 83 6.17 -2.00 -6.60
C PRO A 83 7.69 -2.07 -6.61
N THR A 84 8.29 -3.24 -6.36
CA THR A 84 9.75 -3.40 -6.40
C THR A 84 10.31 -3.13 -7.79
N LEU A 85 9.71 -3.73 -8.83
CA LEU A 85 10.14 -3.51 -10.21
C LEU A 85 9.90 -2.06 -10.65
N ALA A 86 8.77 -1.47 -10.25
CA ALA A 86 8.48 -0.06 -10.51
C ALA A 86 9.48 0.89 -9.83
N LEU A 87 9.90 0.56 -8.60
CA LEU A 87 10.93 1.30 -7.89
C LEU A 87 12.26 1.24 -8.65
N ILE A 88 12.70 0.06 -9.08
CA ILE A 88 13.93 -0.11 -9.88
C ILE A 88 13.87 0.76 -11.15
N LEU A 89 12.77 0.69 -11.91
CA LEU A 89 12.58 1.50 -13.12
C LEU A 89 12.68 3.01 -12.82
N SER A 90 12.02 3.46 -11.75
CA SER A 90 11.92 4.88 -11.40
C SER A 90 13.22 5.44 -10.82
N VAL A 91 13.92 4.69 -9.98
CA VAL A 91 15.07 5.20 -9.22
C VAL A 91 16.36 5.14 -10.05
N PHE A 92 16.47 4.17 -10.96
CA PHE A 92 17.56 4.08 -11.94
C PHE A 92 17.21 4.67 -13.30
N GLN A 93 15.99 5.21 -13.45
CA GLN A 93 15.53 5.88 -14.68
C GLN A 93 15.69 5.02 -15.94
N LEU A 94 15.52 3.69 -15.82
CA LEU A 94 15.72 2.72 -16.89
C LEU A 94 14.85 3.00 -18.12
N SER A 95 15.38 2.75 -19.33
CA SER A 95 14.71 3.06 -20.60
C SER A 95 13.39 2.30 -20.82
N TRP A 96 12.63 2.69 -21.84
CA TRP A 96 11.38 2.03 -22.23
C TRP A 96 11.53 0.53 -22.56
N PHE A 97 12.72 0.12 -23.01
CA PHE A 97 13.05 -1.29 -23.20
C PHE A 97 12.81 -2.09 -21.91
N TRP A 98 13.30 -1.60 -20.77
CA TRP A 98 13.13 -2.27 -19.47
C TRP A 98 11.68 -2.29 -18.99
N ILE A 99 10.88 -1.29 -19.36
CA ILE A 99 9.44 -1.28 -19.08
C ILE A 99 8.78 -2.48 -19.76
N VAL A 100 9.04 -2.70 -21.06
CA VAL A 100 8.50 -3.84 -21.82
C VAL A 100 8.99 -5.17 -21.24
N VAL A 101 10.27 -5.28 -20.88
CA VAL A 101 10.85 -6.49 -20.27
C VAL A 101 10.15 -6.83 -18.95
N PHE A 102 9.95 -5.85 -18.05
CA PHE A 102 9.30 -6.11 -16.77
C PHE A 102 7.81 -6.42 -16.92
N ILE A 103 7.12 -5.82 -17.89
CA ILE A 103 5.74 -6.20 -18.22
C ILE A 103 5.68 -7.65 -18.70
N ALA A 104 6.54 -8.03 -19.64
CA ALA A 104 6.60 -9.40 -20.15
C ALA A 104 6.93 -10.41 -19.04
N LEU A 105 7.83 -10.07 -18.13
CA LEU A 105 8.18 -10.90 -16.97
C LEU A 105 6.98 -11.11 -16.04
N LEU A 106 6.30 -10.03 -15.63
CA LEU A 106 5.14 -10.12 -14.74
C LEU A 106 3.96 -10.83 -15.39
N ALA A 107 3.70 -10.55 -16.68
CA ALA A 107 2.67 -11.26 -17.45
C ALA A 107 2.98 -12.75 -17.60
N GLY A 108 4.26 -13.11 -17.79
CA GLY A 108 4.71 -14.50 -17.84
C GLY A 108 4.55 -15.22 -16.50
N ILE A 109 4.84 -14.54 -15.38
CA ILE A 109 4.60 -15.07 -14.02
C ILE A 109 3.10 -15.27 -13.78
N GLU A 110 2.28 -14.27 -14.13
CA GLU A 110 0.82 -14.39 -13.98
C GLU A 110 0.28 -15.55 -14.81
N TRP A 111 0.71 -15.67 -16.08
CA TRP A 111 0.33 -16.78 -16.94
C TRP A 111 0.75 -18.13 -16.35
N LEU A 112 1.99 -18.25 -15.86
CA LEU A 112 2.46 -19.45 -15.18
C LEU A 112 1.58 -19.78 -13.95
N PHE A 113 1.17 -18.78 -13.18
CA PHE A 113 0.31 -19.01 -12.00
C PHE A 113 -1.10 -19.48 -12.38
N VAL A 114 -1.61 -19.05 -13.54
CA VAL A 114 -2.87 -19.57 -14.12
C VAL A 114 -2.71 -21.03 -14.52
N GLU A 115 -1.64 -21.37 -15.25
CA GLU A 115 -1.37 -22.75 -15.70
C GLU A 115 -1.15 -23.72 -14.52
N LEU A 116 -0.54 -23.24 -13.43
CA LEU A 116 -0.38 -24.00 -12.20
C LEU A 116 -1.68 -24.08 -11.36
N HIS A 117 -2.77 -23.45 -11.79
CA HIS A 117 -4.04 -23.34 -11.08
C HIS A 117 -3.93 -22.73 -9.67
N ILE A 118 -2.89 -21.92 -9.44
CA ILE A 118 -2.66 -21.21 -8.19
C ILE A 118 -3.17 -19.76 -8.24
N TYR A 119 -3.67 -19.32 -9.40
CA TYR A 119 -4.32 -18.05 -9.63
C TYR A 119 -5.47 -18.23 -10.62
N ILE A 120 -6.66 -17.73 -10.28
CA ILE A 120 -7.87 -17.83 -11.10
C ILE A 120 -8.29 -16.44 -11.54
N GLN A 121 -8.48 -16.30 -12.84
CA GLN A 121 -9.03 -15.09 -13.43
C GLN A 121 -10.54 -15.25 -13.63
N TYR A 122 -11.33 -14.26 -13.19
CA TYR A 122 -12.75 -14.23 -13.48
C TYR A 122 -13.02 -13.37 -14.71
N TRP A 123 -12.90 -12.05 -14.54
CA TRP A 123 -13.03 -11.09 -15.64
C TRP A 123 -11.73 -10.34 -15.92
N TRP A 124 -10.82 -10.24 -14.95
CA TRP A 124 -9.55 -9.57 -15.16
C TRP A 124 -8.48 -10.52 -15.70
N ARG A 125 -8.22 -10.42 -17.01
CA ARG A 125 -7.26 -11.28 -17.73
C ARG A 125 -5.84 -10.68 -17.71
N THR A 126 -4.83 -11.51 -17.97
CA THR A 126 -3.40 -11.11 -18.05
C THR A 126 -3.15 -9.95 -19.01
N ALA A 127 -3.96 -9.84 -20.07
CA ALA A 127 -3.90 -8.70 -20.99
C ALA A 127 -4.23 -7.36 -20.30
N TYR A 128 -5.20 -7.34 -19.37
CA TYR A 128 -5.54 -6.13 -18.62
C TYR A 128 -4.46 -5.77 -17.61
N THR A 129 -3.83 -6.75 -16.95
CA THR A 129 -2.64 -6.50 -16.13
C THR A 129 -1.53 -5.87 -16.97
N SER A 130 -1.22 -6.46 -18.14
CA SER A 130 -0.18 -5.94 -19.05
C SER A 130 -0.46 -4.50 -19.50
N LEU A 131 -1.71 -4.20 -19.87
CA LEU A 131 -2.13 -2.84 -20.24
C LEU A 131 -2.07 -1.87 -19.06
N GLY A 132 -2.49 -2.30 -17.87
CA GLY A 132 -2.38 -1.51 -16.64
C GLY A 132 -0.93 -1.18 -16.30
N LEU A 133 -0.02 -2.14 -16.42
CA LEU A 133 1.41 -1.95 -16.18
C LEU A 133 2.07 -1.01 -17.20
N LEU A 134 1.59 -1.02 -18.44
CA LEU A 134 2.03 -0.08 -19.48
C LEU A 134 1.72 1.38 -19.13
N VAL A 135 0.68 1.63 -18.31
CA VAL A 135 0.35 2.96 -17.78
C VAL A 135 1.07 3.22 -16.45
N TYR A 136 1.05 2.24 -15.56
CA TYR A 136 1.58 2.35 -14.20
C TYR A 136 3.10 2.57 -14.16
N PHE A 137 3.89 1.82 -14.91
CA PHE A 137 5.36 1.96 -14.88
C PHE A 137 5.85 3.34 -15.35
N PRO A 138 5.39 3.89 -16.48
CA PRO A 138 5.72 5.27 -16.86
C PRO A 138 5.25 6.30 -15.83
N LEU A 139 4.09 6.11 -15.21
CA LEU A 139 3.57 7.01 -14.17
C LEU A 139 4.51 7.05 -12.97
N ILE A 140 4.85 5.89 -12.39
CA ILE A 140 5.78 5.79 -11.25
C ILE A 140 7.15 6.38 -11.62
N LYS A 141 7.66 6.07 -12.82
CA LYS A 141 8.93 6.65 -13.30
C LYS A 141 8.92 8.18 -13.33
N LYS A 142 7.80 8.81 -13.70
CA LYS A 142 7.64 10.27 -13.70
C LYS A 142 7.48 10.86 -12.30
N ILE A 143 6.84 10.15 -11.38
CA ILE A 143 6.62 10.62 -10.00
C ILE A 143 7.94 10.78 -9.27
N TYR A 144 8.94 9.92 -9.47
CA TYR A 144 10.21 10.00 -8.74
C TYR A 144 10.94 11.36 -8.90
N PRO A 145 11.34 11.80 -10.12
CA PRO A 145 11.99 13.09 -10.30
C PRO A 145 11.08 14.28 -9.99
N TRP A 146 9.76 14.08 -10.04
CA TRP A 146 8.81 15.07 -9.56
C TRP A 146 8.91 15.19 -8.04
N MET A 147 8.78 14.11 -7.29
CA MET A 147 8.85 14.11 -5.83
C MET A 147 10.22 14.57 -5.28
N SER A 148 11.33 14.30 -5.98
CA SER A 148 12.68 14.70 -5.53
C SER A 148 12.93 16.21 -5.52
N LYS A 149 12.05 17.04 -6.09
CA LYS A 149 12.15 18.51 -5.99
C LYS A 149 11.37 19.02 -4.78
N ASP A 150 11.65 20.24 -4.31
CA ASP A 150 10.84 20.88 -3.25
C ASP A 150 9.35 20.92 -3.65
N ARG A 151 8.48 20.42 -2.76
CA ARG A 151 7.03 20.39 -2.94
C ARG A 151 6.31 21.20 -1.87
N LYS A 152 5.33 21.98 -2.33
CA LYS A 152 4.51 22.87 -1.51
C LYS A 152 3.02 22.67 -1.78
N GLY A 153 2.21 23.11 -0.83
CA GLY A 153 0.74 23.11 -0.93
C GLY A 153 0.16 21.74 -1.28
N VAL A 154 -0.75 21.74 -2.26
CA VAL A 154 -1.53 20.57 -2.67
C VAL A 154 -0.66 19.42 -3.18
N SER A 155 0.42 19.71 -3.93
CA SER A 155 1.31 18.67 -4.46
C SER A 155 1.97 17.84 -3.35
N ARG A 156 2.38 18.50 -2.25
CA ARG A 156 2.96 17.84 -1.08
C ARG A 156 1.90 17.06 -0.30
N ALA A 157 0.70 17.62 -0.15
CA ALA A 157 -0.41 16.92 0.50
C ALA A 157 -0.77 15.62 -0.26
N PHE A 158 -0.83 15.69 -1.59
CA PHE A 158 -1.10 14.53 -2.44
C PHE A 158 -0.02 13.45 -2.33
N LEU A 159 1.26 13.83 -2.38
CA LEU A 159 2.38 12.90 -2.20
C LEU A 159 2.41 12.27 -0.80
N LEU A 160 2.04 13.02 0.24
CA LEU A 160 1.89 12.48 1.59
C LEU A 160 0.75 11.48 1.69
N PHE A 161 -0.41 11.82 1.13
CA PHE A 161 -1.56 10.93 1.11
C PHE A 161 -1.17 9.59 0.48
N LEU A 162 -0.51 9.63 -0.68
CA LEU A 162 -0.03 8.43 -1.36
C LEU A 162 1.07 7.69 -0.57
N GLY A 163 2.00 8.41 0.06
CA GLY A 163 3.11 7.79 0.80
C GLY A 163 2.70 7.16 2.13
N LEU A 164 1.61 7.63 2.75
CA LEU A 164 1.11 7.14 4.04
C LEU A 164 0.05 6.04 3.90
N GLY A 165 -0.64 6.00 2.77
CA GLY A 165 -1.67 5.02 2.42
C GLY A 165 -1.30 3.57 2.75
N PRO A 166 -0.14 3.04 2.29
CA PRO A 166 0.20 1.63 2.48
C PRO A 166 0.42 1.24 3.93
N PHE A 167 0.92 2.17 4.75
CA PHE A 167 1.07 1.93 6.19
C PHE A 167 -0.29 1.77 6.85
N SER A 168 -1.25 2.66 6.54
CA SER A 168 -2.61 2.58 7.06
C SER A 168 -3.34 1.33 6.57
N GLY A 169 -3.31 1.10 5.25
CA GLY A 169 -3.94 -0.07 4.63
C GLY A 169 -3.39 -1.37 5.21
N THR A 170 -2.07 -1.54 5.25
CA THR A 170 -1.45 -2.78 5.77
C THR A 170 -1.68 -2.96 7.27
N ALA A 171 -1.50 -1.90 8.08
CA ALA A 171 -1.72 -1.95 9.53
C ALA A 171 -3.18 -2.28 9.89
N GLN A 172 -4.12 -1.88 9.03
CA GLN A 172 -5.52 -2.21 9.19
C GLN A 172 -5.87 -3.62 8.69
N PHE A 173 -5.36 -4.03 7.52
CA PHE A 173 -5.73 -5.30 6.89
C PHE A 173 -5.12 -6.52 7.58
N LEU A 174 -3.84 -6.47 7.96
CA LEU A 174 -3.15 -7.63 8.55
C LEU A 174 -3.82 -8.16 9.83
N PRO A 175 -4.23 -7.33 10.81
CA PRO A 175 -4.81 -7.82 12.06
C PRO A 175 -6.11 -8.59 11.87
N PHE A 176 -7.06 -8.08 11.08
CA PHE A 176 -8.32 -8.80 10.88
C PHE A 176 -8.15 -9.98 9.91
N MET A 177 -7.24 -9.90 8.95
CA MET A 177 -6.96 -11.01 8.02
C MET A 177 -6.32 -12.21 8.74
N LEU A 178 -5.38 -11.97 9.68
CA LEU A 178 -4.66 -13.02 10.39
C LEU A 178 -5.35 -13.50 11.67
N PHE A 179 -6.01 -12.59 12.39
CA PHE A 179 -6.56 -12.87 13.72
C PHE A 179 -8.09 -12.71 13.82
N TYR A 180 -8.77 -12.33 12.74
CA TYR A 180 -10.21 -12.00 12.75
C TYR A 180 -10.55 -10.98 13.85
N SER A 181 -9.63 -10.05 14.16
CA SER A 181 -9.74 -9.13 15.29
C SER A 181 -10.93 -8.18 15.21
N ARG A 182 -11.38 -7.90 13.98
CA ARG A 182 -12.39 -6.91 13.66
C ARG A 182 -13.26 -7.37 12.51
N VAL A 183 -14.55 -7.06 12.60
CA VAL A 183 -15.51 -7.24 11.52
C VAL A 183 -16.23 -5.92 11.30
N TYR A 184 -16.30 -5.48 10.05
CA TYR A 184 -17.21 -4.41 9.63
C TYR A 184 -18.43 -5.00 8.93
N ARG A 185 -19.60 -4.50 9.28
CA ARG A 185 -20.89 -4.92 8.72
C ARG A 185 -21.74 -3.73 8.28
N PRO A 186 -21.28 -2.90 7.32
CA PRO A 186 -22.15 -1.90 6.71
C PRO A 186 -23.29 -2.52 5.89
N GLY A 187 -23.20 -3.81 5.55
CA GLY A 187 -24.22 -4.52 4.77
C GLY A 187 -24.08 -4.30 3.26
N TRP A 188 -22.88 -4.05 2.76
CA TRP A 188 -22.63 -3.90 1.32
C TRP A 188 -22.55 -5.25 0.61
N PHE A 189 -22.06 -6.26 1.32
CA PHE A 189 -21.89 -7.63 0.80
C PHE A 189 -22.47 -8.67 1.76
N SER A 190 -22.84 -9.82 1.21
CA SER A 190 -23.39 -10.94 2.00
C SER A 190 -22.33 -11.67 2.81
N ASP A 191 -21.08 -11.73 2.32
CA ASP A 191 -19.95 -12.32 3.04
C ASP A 191 -19.33 -11.27 4.00
N PRO A 192 -19.33 -11.53 5.32
CA PRO A 192 -18.75 -10.62 6.30
C PRO A 192 -17.26 -10.32 6.08
N ALA A 193 -16.48 -11.26 5.53
CA ALA A 193 -15.07 -11.03 5.26
C ALA A 193 -14.89 -10.01 4.13
N TYR A 194 -15.73 -10.13 3.10
CA TYR A 194 -15.77 -9.21 1.96
C TYR A 194 -16.24 -7.82 2.37
N ASP A 195 -17.31 -7.75 3.17
CA ASP A 195 -17.84 -6.51 3.74
C ASP A 195 -16.80 -5.81 4.63
N THR A 196 -16.05 -6.60 5.41
CA THR A 196 -14.96 -6.10 6.27
C THR A 196 -13.80 -5.52 5.45
N SER A 197 -13.34 -6.21 4.41
CA SER A 197 -12.27 -5.71 3.55
C SER A 197 -12.70 -4.45 2.81
N ALA A 198 -13.90 -4.42 2.22
CA ALA A 198 -14.42 -3.29 1.46
C ALA A 198 -14.59 -2.03 2.33
N PHE A 199 -15.25 -2.16 3.49
CA PHE A 199 -15.34 -1.05 4.45
C PHE A 199 -13.96 -0.68 5.00
N GLY A 200 -13.09 -1.68 5.14
CA GLY A 200 -11.74 -1.49 5.60
C GLY A 200 -10.95 -0.50 4.73
N ILE A 201 -11.17 -0.55 3.41
CA ILE A 201 -10.58 0.39 2.45
C ILE A 201 -11.04 1.82 2.73
N VAL A 202 -12.35 2.01 2.85
CA VAL A 202 -12.93 3.32 3.11
C VAL A 202 -12.40 3.89 4.43
N TYR A 203 -12.30 3.07 5.46
CA TYR A 203 -11.77 3.49 6.75
C TYR A 203 -10.29 3.89 6.66
N TYR A 204 -9.40 3.08 6.06
CA TYR A 204 -7.97 3.44 6.04
C TYR A 204 -7.73 4.70 5.21
N LEU A 205 -8.45 4.86 4.10
CA LEU A 205 -8.37 6.05 3.25
C LEU A 205 -8.84 7.30 4.01
N PHE A 206 -9.91 7.17 4.80
CA PHE A 206 -10.36 8.23 5.69
C PHE A 206 -9.28 8.60 6.72
N VAL A 207 -8.66 7.62 7.38
CA VAL A 207 -7.58 7.85 8.35
C VAL A 207 -6.40 8.58 7.71
N VAL A 208 -5.98 8.14 6.51
CA VAL A 208 -4.86 8.75 5.77
C VAL A 208 -5.20 10.18 5.34
N PHE A 209 -6.44 10.40 4.89
CA PHE A 209 -6.93 11.72 4.53
C PHE A 209 -6.88 12.69 5.72
N ILE A 210 -7.47 12.32 6.85
CA ILE A 210 -7.45 13.13 8.07
C ILE A 210 -6.01 13.38 8.54
N THR A 211 -5.17 12.34 8.56
CA THR A 211 -3.76 12.46 8.94
C THR A 211 -3.02 13.45 8.05
N THR A 212 -3.25 13.38 6.74
CA THR A 212 -2.64 14.30 5.77
C THR A 212 -3.10 15.74 5.98
N LEU A 213 -4.40 15.96 6.22
CA LEU A 213 -4.94 17.30 6.53
C LEU A 213 -4.29 17.88 7.81
N LEU A 214 -4.18 17.07 8.86
CA LEU A 214 -3.56 17.48 10.11
C LEU A 214 -2.08 17.81 9.95
N LEU A 215 -1.36 17.12 9.05
CA LEU A 215 0.06 17.40 8.75
C LEU A 215 0.26 18.69 7.96
N VAL A 216 -0.66 19.02 7.06
CA VAL A 216 -0.56 20.21 6.20
C VAL A 216 -1.08 21.47 6.88
N ALA A 217 -1.99 21.32 7.85
CA ALA A 217 -2.50 22.43 8.65
C ALA A 217 -1.41 23.11 9.50
N CYS A 218 -1.52 24.43 9.64
CA CYS A 218 -0.61 25.23 10.46
C CYS A 218 -1.03 25.20 11.93
N TRP A 219 -0.29 24.48 12.77
CA TRP A 219 -0.56 24.38 14.21
C TRP A 219 0.42 25.22 15.02
N LYS A 220 -0.11 26.03 15.96
CA LYS A 220 0.73 26.78 16.92
C LYS A 220 1.54 25.83 17.82
N TYR A 221 0.95 24.72 18.24
CA TYR A 221 1.61 23.71 19.07
C TYR A 221 1.53 22.33 18.40
N ARG A 222 2.68 21.66 18.27
CA ARG A 222 2.80 20.39 17.53
C ARG A 222 1.99 19.24 18.14
N TRP A 223 1.78 19.22 19.45
CA TRP A 223 1.05 18.14 20.12
C TRP A 223 -0.46 18.17 19.84
N ILE A 224 -1.02 19.32 19.45
CA ILE A 224 -2.47 19.48 19.25
C ILE A 224 -2.98 18.53 18.17
N LYS A 225 -2.26 18.37 17.05
CA LYS A 225 -2.69 17.46 15.98
C LYS A 225 -2.76 15.98 16.43
N TYR A 226 -1.94 15.56 17.40
CA TYR A 226 -2.02 14.20 17.96
C TYR A 226 -3.32 14.05 18.75
N VAL A 227 -3.64 15.02 19.60
CA VAL A 227 -4.90 15.03 20.36
C VAL A 227 -6.11 15.13 19.45
N CYS A 228 -6.05 15.94 18.39
CA CYS A 228 -7.12 16.03 17.39
C CYS A 228 -7.33 14.71 16.65
N LEU A 229 -6.25 14.05 16.22
CA LEU A 229 -6.33 12.75 15.54
C LEU A 229 -7.02 11.71 16.44
N GLU A 230 -6.54 11.55 17.69
CA GLU A 230 -7.14 10.61 18.64
C GLU A 230 -8.59 10.92 18.93
N THR A 231 -8.93 12.20 19.12
CA THR A 231 -10.31 12.62 19.38
C THR A 231 -11.23 12.22 18.22
N ILE A 232 -10.81 12.48 16.97
CA ILE A 232 -11.58 12.10 15.77
C ILE A 232 -11.75 10.57 15.70
N LEU A 233 -10.69 9.80 15.95
CA LEU A 233 -10.72 8.34 15.88
C LEU A 233 -11.57 7.70 16.98
N ILE A 234 -11.54 8.25 18.20
CA ILE A 234 -12.40 7.82 19.30
C ILE A 234 -13.87 8.07 18.95
N ILE A 235 -14.21 9.27 18.48
CA ILE A 235 -15.57 9.61 18.05
C ILE A 235 -16.02 8.65 16.95
N LEU A 236 -15.21 8.47 15.90
CA LEU A 236 -15.52 7.56 14.80
C LEU A 236 -15.74 6.12 15.30
N THR A 237 -14.87 5.61 16.16
CA THR A 237 -14.98 4.26 16.74
C THR A 237 -16.26 4.09 17.54
N VAL A 238 -16.61 5.08 18.37
CA VAL A 238 -17.87 5.06 19.16
C VAL A 238 -19.07 5.08 18.24
N LEU A 239 -19.08 5.94 17.21
CA LEU A 239 -20.17 6.02 16.24
C LEU A 239 -20.36 4.70 15.50
N LEU A 240 -19.27 4.09 15.00
CA LEU A 240 -19.33 2.82 14.28
C LEU A 240 -19.77 1.66 15.16
N LYS A 241 -19.38 1.64 16.45
CA LYS A 241 -19.87 0.63 17.41
C LYS A 241 -21.35 0.83 17.73
N ARG A 242 -21.77 2.08 17.95
CA ARG A 242 -23.18 2.41 18.26
C ARG A 242 -24.13 2.10 17.11
N SER A 243 -23.67 2.27 15.86
CA SER A 243 -24.46 1.90 14.68
C SER A 243 -24.47 0.40 14.39
N GLY A 244 -23.71 -0.41 15.14
CA GLY A 244 -23.56 -1.84 14.89
C GLY A 244 -22.69 -2.19 13.68
N ILE A 245 -22.08 -1.19 13.02
CA ILE A 245 -21.21 -1.40 11.85
C ILE A 245 -19.88 -2.03 12.29
N LEU A 246 -19.30 -1.61 13.41
CA LEU A 246 -18.02 -2.11 13.91
C LEU A 246 -18.23 -3.10 15.05
N ILE A 247 -17.75 -4.33 14.84
CA ILE A 247 -17.68 -5.37 15.87
C ILE A 247 -16.21 -5.71 16.11
N SER A 248 -15.76 -5.47 17.33
CA SER A 248 -14.41 -5.79 17.79
C SER A 248 -14.45 -7.17 18.46
N GLN A 249 -13.70 -8.13 17.91
CA GLN A 249 -13.70 -9.53 18.37
C GLN A 249 -12.65 -9.76 19.47
N LEU A 250 -11.59 -8.95 19.48
CA LEU A 250 -10.46 -9.09 20.40
C LEU A 250 -10.26 -7.80 21.20
N TRP A 251 -9.90 -7.94 22.47
CA TRP A 251 -9.74 -6.81 23.40
C TRP A 251 -8.66 -5.80 22.95
N TRP A 252 -7.61 -6.27 22.29
CA TRP A 252 -6.48 -5.43 21.84
C TRP A 252 -6.79 -4.61 20.59
N ASP A 253 -7.85 -4.97 19.84
CA ASP A 253 -8.22 -4.33 18.58
C ASP A 253 -8.48 -2.83 18.77
N VAL A 254 -9.18 -2.43 19.82
CA VAL A 254 -9.45 -1.00 20.09
C VAL A 254 -8.14 -0.22 20.25
N TYR A 255 -7.19 -0.76 21.01
CA TYR A 255 -5.91 -0.09 21.25
C TYR A 255 -5.07 -0.02 19.98
N LEU A 256 -5.06 -1.08 19.17
CA LEU A 256 -4.32 -1.08 17.91
C LEU A 256 -4.80 0.06 17.00
N TYR A 257 -6.11 0.23 16.82
CA TYR A 257 -6.69 1.24 15.93
C TYR A 257 -6.64 2.67 16.45
N LEU A 258 -6.30 2.86 17.73
CA LEU A 258 -5.93 4.17 18.30
C LEU A 258 -4.43 4.43 18.16
N LEU A 259 -3.59 3.41 18.36
CA LEU A 259 -2.13 3.60 18.39
C LEU A 259 -1.48 3.67 17.01
N TYR A 260 -1.89 2.85 16.05
CA TYR A 260 -1.20 2.83 14.74
C TYR A 260 -1.32 4.16 13.98
N PRO A 261 -2.45 4.91 14.02
CA PRO A 261 -2.54 6.21 13.35
C PRO A 261 -1.57 7.24 13.91
N LEU A 262 -1.21 7.17 15.20
CA LEU A 262 -0.16 8.01 15.78
C LEU A 262 1.21 7.72 15.17
N VAL A 263 1.51 6.44 14.93
CA VAL A 263 2.74 6.02 14.24
C VAL A 263 2.75 6.56 12.80
N ILE A 264 1.63 6.47 12.09
CA ILE A 264 1.50 7.04 10.73
C ILE A 264 1.67 8.55 10.74
N LEU A 265 1.10 9.25 11.71
CA LEU A 265 1.26 10.69 11.86
C LEU A 265 2.74 11.07 12.07
N TYR A 266 3.47 10.31 12.90
CA TYR A 266 4.91 10.48 13.11
C TYR A 266 5.73 10.23 11.84
N ILE A 267 5.47 9.12 11.11
CA ILE A 267 6.09 8.85 9.81
C ILE A 267 5.77 9.99 8.82
N GLY A 268 4.54 10.49 8.84
CA GLY A 268 4.08 11.60 8.02
C GLY A 268 4.81 12.91 8.31
N GLU A 269 5.12 13.22 9.56
CA GLU A 269 5.99 14.38 9.87
C GLU A 269 7.37 14.23 9.24
N PHE A 270 7.95 13.03 9.32
CA PHE A 270 9.25 12.72 8.74
C PHE A 270 9.22 12.88 7.22
N PHE A 271 8.23 12.32 6.53
CA PHE A 271 8.05 12.46 5.08
C PHE A 271 7.76 13.92 4.66
N TYR A 272 6.91 14.63 5.40
CA TYR A 272 6.55 16.02 5.12
C TYR A 272 7.79 16.92 5.12
N LYS A 273 8.70 16.73 6.09
CA LYS A 273 9.96 17.47 6.18
C LYS A 273 10.86 17.22 4.97
N HIS A 274 10.96 15.98 4.49
CA HIS A 274 11.81 15.65 3.35
C HIS A 274 11.25 16.19 2.03
N LEU A 275 9.93 16.08 1.82
CA LEU A 275 9.27 16.67 0.66
C LEU A 275 9.40 18.19 0.60
N SER A 276 9.49 18.87 1.75
CA SER A 276 9.69 20.33 1.81
C SER A 276 11.12 20.80 1.51
N ARG A 277 12.09 19.87 1.50
CA ARG A 277 13.50 20.17 1.25
C ARG A 277 13.93 19.73 -0.15
N GLY A 278 13.27 18.70 -0.70
CA GLY A 278 13.75 17.99 -1.89
C GLY A 278 14.95 17.10 -1.59
N GLU A 279 15.42 16.35 -2.58
CA GLU A 279 16.71 15.66 -2.50
C GLU A 279 17.86 16.67 -2.61
N PRO A 280 18.93 16.53 -1.81
CA PRO A 280 20.15 17.29 -2.03
C PRO A 280 20.65 16.99 -3.45
N THR A 281 20.88 18.01 -4.27
CA THR A 281 21.53 17.85 -5.57
C THR A 281 22.95 17.34 -5.35
N ASP A 282 23.37 16.33 -6.13
CA ASP A 282 24.66 15.61 -6.04
C ASP A 282 25.92 16.51 -6.02
N VAL A 283 25.78 17.81 -6.29
CA VAL A 283 26.86 18.82 -6.15
C VAL A 283 27.40 18.90 -4.71
N THR A 284 26.63 18.51 -3.70
CA THR A 284 27.07 18.53 -2.28
C THR A 284 27.64 17.22 -1.77
N ARG A 285 27.58 16.11 -2.52
CA ARG A 285 28.16 14.81 -2.10
C ARG A 285 29.60 14.57 -2.58
N LEU A 286 30.09 15.40 -3.50
CA LEU A 286 31.47 15.31 -4.01
C LEU A 286 32.48 16.10 -3.15
N SER A 287 32.04 16.81 -2.10
CA SER A 287 32.94 17.52 -1.18
C SER A 287 33.30 16.72 0.08
N GLU A 288 32.84 15.47 0.19
CA GLU A 288 33.07 14.60 1.36
C GLU A 288 33.74 13.26 1.01
N TYR A 289 34.38 13.17 -0.17
CA TYR A 289 35.28 12.07 -0.53
C TYR A 289 36.61 12.61 -1.04
#